data_AF-A0A351QX61-F1
#
_entry.id   AF-A0A351QX61-F1
#
_cell.length_a   1.000
_cell.length_b   1.000
_cell.length_c   1.000
_cell.angle_alpha   90.00
_cell.angle_beta   90.00
_cell.angle_gamma   90.00
#
_symmetry.space_group_name_H-M   'P 1'
#
loop_
_entity.id
_entity.type
_entity.pdbx_description
1 polymer ?
#
loop_
_entity_poly.entity_id
_entity_poly.type
_entity_poly.pdbx_seq_one_letter_code
_entity_poly.pdbx_strand_id
1 'polypeptide(L)'
;MSKVLYIKANIKKDGESRTFKVSDSFIEEYKSSNPNDEIITLDLYKENIDFLKPEDLGEIFGAKNEESRKHPILKYAYQFAEADKYVIAAPMWNLSIPAILKAY
;
A
#
# COMPACT_ATOMS: atom_id res chain seq x y z
N MET A 1 11.46 -16.87 3.34
CA MET A 1 10.44 -16.25 2.49
C MET A 1 9.92 -15.07 3.25
N SER A 2 10.29 -13.87 2.81
CA SER A 2 9.72 -12.62 3.32
C SER A 2 8.58 -12.17 2.41
N LYS A 3 7.63 -11.43 2.98
CA LYS A 3 6.55 -10.77 2.26
C LYS A 3 6.90 -9.30 2.04
N VAL A 4 6.96 -8.88 0.79
CA VAL A 4 7.20 -7.50 0.36
C VAL A 4 5.90 -6.87 -0.07
N LEU A 5 5.53 -5.76 0.56
CA LEU A 5 4.39 -4.96 0.16
C LEU A 5 4.87 -3.78 -0.68
N TYR A 6 4.57 -3.84 -1.98
CA TYR A 6 4.88 -2.79 -2.95
C TYR A 6 3.67 -1.89 -3.16
N ILE A 7 3.72 -0.69 -2.61
CA ILE A 7 2.61 0.28 -2.56
C ILE A 7 2.80 1.33 -3.65
N LYS A 8 1.87 1.39 -4.61
CA LYS A 8 1.84 2.35 -5.70
C LYS A 8 0.84 3.47 -5.38
N ALA A 9 1.34 4.70 -5.26
CA ALA A 9 0.55 5.87 -4.91
C ALA A 9 0.67 6.96 -6.00
N ASN A 10 0.29 6.66 -7.24
CA ASN A 10 0.31 7.66 -8.32
C ASN A 10 -0.86 7.44 -9.27
N ILE A 11 -1.55 8.52 -9.64
CA ILE A 11 -2.71 8.47 -10.55
C ILE A 11 -2.31 8.26 -12.01
N LYS A 12 -1.05 8.54 -12.36
CA LYS A 12 -0.55 8.34 -13.72
C LYS A 12 -0.55 6.86 -14.07
N LYS A 13 -0.79 6.56 -15.35
CA LYS A 13 -0.73 5.18 -15.86
C LYS A 13 0.71 4.63 -15.80
N ASP A 14 0.82 3.31 -15.85
CA ASP A 14 2.11 2.64 -15.95
C ASP A 14 2.89 3.14 -17.18
N GLY A 15 4.21 3.30 -17.01
CA GLY A 15 5.09 3.86 -18.06
C GLY A 15 5.09 5.39 -18.19
N GLU A 16 4.13 6.11 -17.59
CA GLU A 16 4.09 7.59 -17.61
C GLU A 16 4.76 8.22 -16.37
N SER A 17 4.75 7.50 -15.24
CA SER A 17 5.31 7.94 -13.96
C SER A 17 6.80 7.62 -13.86
N ARG A 18 7.65 8.64 -13.66
CA ARG A 18 9.08 8.43 -13.34
C ARG A 18 9.26 7.66 -12.02
N THR A 19 8.39 7.89 -11.04
CA THR A 19 8.37 7.14 -9.78
C THR A 19 8.16 5.66 -10.06
N PHE A 20 7.15 5.30 -10.86
CA PHE A 20 6.87 3.90 -11.20
C PHE A 20 8.00 3.27 -12.01
N LYS A 21 8.58 3.97 -12.98
CA LYS A 21 9.75 3.43 -13.71
C LYS A 21 10.88 3.02 -12.77
N VAL A 22 11.21 3.85 -11.79
CA VAL A 22 12.29 3.54 -10.84
C VAL A 22 11.89 2.41 -9.89
N SER A 23 10.68 2.47 -9.32
CA SER A 23 10.25 1.46 -8.35
C SER A 23 9.94 0.11 -8.98
N ASP A 24 9.39 0.08 -10.19
CA ASP A 24 9.15 -1.16 -10.94
C ASP A 24 10.48 -1.84 -11.27
N SER A 25 11.49 -1.11 -11.75
CA SER A 25 12.85 -1.66 -11.97
C SER A 25 13.50 -2.17 -10.67
N PHE A 26 13.32 -1.47 -9.56
CA PHE A 26 13.79 -1.96 -8.25
C PHE A 26 13.11 -3.28 -7.87
N ILE A 27 11.79 -3.39 -8.05
CA ILE A 27 11.03 -4.59 -7.71
C ILE A 27 11.40 -5.77 -8.60
N GLU A 28 11.64 -5.54 -9.90
CA GLU A 28 12.12 -6.56 -10.84
C GLU A 28 13.49 -7.12 -10.42
N GLU A 29 14.44 -6.25 -10.09
CA GLU A 29 15.77 -6.65 -9.62
C GLU A 29 15.69 -7.35 -8.26
N TYR A 30 14.89 -6.82 -7.34
CA TYR A 30 14.65 -7.41 -6.03
C TYR A 30 14.11 -8.83 -6.16
N LYS A 31 13.11 -9.05 -7.04
CA LYS A 31 12.51 -10.37 -7.29
C LYS A 31 13.53 -11.35 -7.85
N SER A 32 14.42 -10.89 -8.73
CA SER A 32 15.48 -11.71 -9.33
C SER A 32 16.52 -12.13 -8.30
N SER A 33 16.87 -11.22 -7.38
CA SER A 33 17.81 -11.49 -6.28
C SER A 33 17.20 -12.28 -5.12
N ASN A 34 15.87 -12.23 -4.93
CA ASN A 34 15.15 -12.87 -3.84
C ASN A 34 13.98 -13.74 -4.37
N PRO A 35 14.25 -14.81 -5.13
CA PRO A 35 13.22 -15.58 -5.84
C PRO A 35 12.22 -16.28 -4.91
N ASN A 36 12.56 -16.44 -3.62
CA ASN A 36 11.73 -17.07 -2.61
C ASN A 36 10.89 -16.07 -1.80
N ASP A 37 10.98 -14.77 -2.07
CA ASP A 37 10.17 -13.76 -1.40
C ASP A 37 8.87 -13.52 -2.17
N GLU A 38 7.78 -13.32 -1.44
CA GLU A 38 6.47 -12.99 -1.99
C GLU A 38 6.39 -11.47 -2.19
N ILE A 39 5.98 -11.02 -3.38
CA ILE A 39 5.77 -9.59 -3.66
C ILE A 39 4.29 -9.35 -3.90
N ILE A 40 3.68 -8.53 -3.05
CA ILE A 40 2.29 -8.09 -3.13
C ILE A 40 2.28 -6.66 -3.63
N THR A 41 1.71 -6.43 -4.81
CA THR A 41 1.54 -5.08 -5.37
C THR A 41 0.17 -4.52 -4.97
N LEU A 42 0.16 -3.39 -4.28
CA LEU A 42 -1.03 -2.64 -3.89
C LEU A 42 -1.05 -1.29 -4.61
N ASP A 43 -1.98 -1.12 -5.55
CA ASP A 43 -2.18 0.14 -6.27
C ASP A 43 -3.31 0.94 -5.63
N LEU A 44 -2.96 1.94 -4.83
CA LEU A 44 -3.92 2.69 -4.02
C LEU A 44 -5.01 3.35 -4.87
N TYR A 45 -4.72 3.73 -6.12
CA TYR A 45 -5.70 4.37 -7.01
C TYR A 45 -6.67 3.39 -7.68
N LYS A 46 -6.43 2.08 -7.56
CA LYS A 46 -7.37 1.01 -7.96
C LYS A 46 -8.20 0.51 -6.78
N GLU A 47 -7.82 0.88 -5.57
CA GLU A 47 -8.56 0.59 -4.36
C GLU A 47 -9.64 1.64 -4.12
N ASN A 48 -10.72 1.25 -3.46
CA ASN A 48 -11.78 2.16 -3.04
C ASN A 48 -11.44 2.77 -1.66
N ILE A 49 -10.28 3.42 -1.55
CA ILE A 49 -9.83 4.07 -0.31
C ILE A 49 -10.62 5.35 -0.10
N ASP A 50 -11.21 5.50 1.09
CA ASP A 50 -11.96 6.68 1.51
C ASP A 50 -11.35 7.24 2.81
N PHE A 51 -11.73 8.46 3.17
CA PHE A 51 -11.27 9.11 4.41
C PHE A 51 -12.06 8.61 5.62
N LEU A 52 -11.37 8.66 6.77
CA LEU A 52 -11.93 8.30 8.07
C LEU A 52 -13.15 9.17 8.43
N LYS A 53 -14.24 8.51 8.84
CA LYS A 53 -15.48 9.10 9.32
C LYS A 53 -15.68 8.81 10.82
N PRO A 54 -16.51 9.58 11.54
CA PRO A 54 -16.75 9.35 12.97
C PRO A 54 -17.19 7.93 13.31
N GLU A 55 -18.02 7.31 12.46
CA GLU A 55 -18.50 5.94 12.60
C GLU A 55 -17.38 4.89 12.55
N ASP A 56 -16.31 5.14 11.80
CA ASP A 56 -15.18 4.21 11.66
C ASP A 56 -14.35 4.12 12.96
N LEU A 57 -14.39 5.14 13.81
CA LEU A 57 -13.56 5.20 15.02
C LEU A 57 -13.87 4.05 15.99
N GLY A 58 -15.15 3.67 16.12
CA GLY A 58 -15.56 2.58 16.99
C GLY A 58 -14.94 1.24 16.56
N GLU A 59 -14.90 0.99 15.26
CA GLU A 59 -14.33 -0.25 14.70
C GLU A 59 -12.79 -0.23 14.70
N ILE A 60 -12.19 0.92 14.36
CA ILE A 60 -10.74 1.10 14.32
C ILE A 60 -10.09 1.05 15.70
N PHE A 61 -10.75 1.56 16.73
CA PHE A 61 -10.22 1.50 18.10
C PHE A 61 -10.86 0.40 18.96
N GLY A 62 -11.81 -0.34 18.41
CA GLY A 62 -12.44 -1.50 19.04
C GLY A 62 -11.58 -2.76 19.02
N ALA A 63 -12.18 -3.86 19.49
CA ALA A 63 -11.53 -5.16 19.60
C ALA A 63 -11.04 -5.71 18.25
N LYS A 64 -9.85 -6.31 18.24
CA LYS A 64 -9.21 -6.87 17.04
C LYS A 64 -9.50 -8.36 16.93
N ASN A 65 -10.68 -8.69 16.40
CA ASN A 65 -11.16 -10.06 16.15
C ASN A 65 -11.17 -10.39 14.65
N GLU A 66 -11.56 -11.61 14.27
CA GLU A 66 -11.63 -12.01 12.86
C GLU A 66 -12.64 -11.19 12.03
N GLU A 67 -13.70 -10.68 12.65
CA GLU A 67 -14.67 -9.81 11.96
C GLU A 67 -14.05 -8.45 11.60
N SER A 68 -13.24 -7.89 12.49
CA SER A 68 -12.54 -6.63 12.25
C SER A 68 -11.57 -6.71 11.05
N ARG A 69 -11.07 -7.90 10.70
CA ARG A 69 -10.28 -8.11 9.47
C ARG A 69 -11.08 -7.91 8.18
N LYS A 70 -12.42 -8.03 8.25
CA LYS A 70 -13.32 -7.80 7.11
C LYS A 70 -13.66 -6.32 6.93
N HIS A 71 -13.30 -5.45 7.88
CA HIS A 71 -13.57 -4.02 7.77
C HIS A 71 -12.78 -3.41 6.59
N PRO A 72 -13.41 -2.59 5.72
CA PRO A 72 -12.78 -2.04 4.52
C PRO A 72 -11.48 -1.28 4.78
N ILE A 73 -11.33 -0.66 5.96
CA ILE A 73 -10.13 0.08 6.34
C ILE A 73 -9.11 -0.84 7.02
N LEU A 74 -9.54 -1.69 7.96
CA LEU A 74 -8.61 -2.46 8.79
C LEU A 74 -7.90 -3.55 7.99
N LYS A 75 -8.47 -4.04 6.88
CA LYS A 75 -7.80 -4.99 5.99
C LYS A 75 -6.40 -4.50 5.56
N TYR A 76 -6.25 -3.18 5.33
CA TYR A 76 -4.96 -2.59 4.96
C TYR A 76 -3.97 -2.57 6.13
N ALA A 77 -4.45 -2.26 7.35
CA ALA A 77 -3.62 -2.32 8.55
C ALA A 77 -3.11 -3.76 8.83
N TYR A 78 -3.97 -4.77 8.64
CA TYR A 78 -3.55 -6.17 8.76
C TYR A 78 -2.56 -6.58 7.66
N GLN A 79 -2.83 -6.21 6.41
CA GLN A 79 -1.89 -6.47 5.31
C GLN A 79 -0.52 -5.82 5.56
N PHE A 80 -0.51 -4.57 6.05
CA PHE A 80 0.70 -3.87 6.40
C PHE A 80 1.45 -4.57 7.54
N ALA A 81 0.75 -5.00 8.60
CA ALA A 81 1.34 -5.71 9.74
C ALA A 81 1.88 -7.11 9.37
N GLU A 82 1.33 -7.75 8.35
CA GLU A 82 1.75 -9.08 7.88
C GLU A 82 2.94 -9.04 6.90
N ALA A 83 3.34 -7.86 6.42
CA ALA A 83 4.49 -7.69 5.53
C ALA A 83 5.79 -7.49 6.32
N ASP A 84 6.90 -8.00 5.79
CA ASP A 84 8.23 -7.85 6.39
C ASP A 84 8.99 -6.63 5.82
N LYS A 85 8.65 -6.23 4.60
CA LYS A 85 9.35 -5.20 3.82
C LYS A 85 8.33 -4.33 3.09
N TYR A 86 8.63 -3.04 2.97
CA TYR A 86 7.75 -2.06 2.34
C TYR A 86 8.49 -1.27 1.27
N VAL A 87 7.87 -1.14 0.09
CA VAL A 87 8.36 -0.28 -0.99
C VAL A 87 7.26 0.68 -1.35
N ILE A 88 7.45 1.97 -1.08
CA ILE A 88 6.42 3.01 -1.30
C ILE A 88 6.80 3.87 -2.50
N ALA A 89 6.04 3.75 -3.58
CA ALA A 89 6.20 4.52 -4.81
C ALA A 89 5.26 5.73 -4.82
N ALA A 90 5.74 6.86 -4.28
CA ALA A 90 5.01 8.11 -4.21
C ALA A 90 5.76 9.25 -4.94
N PRO A 91 5.12 9.99 -5.87
CA PRO A 91 5.68 11.22 -6.41
C PRO A 91 5.64 12.35 -5.37
N MET A 92 6.49 13.36 -5.54
CA MET A 92 6.37 14.62 -4.79
C MET A 92 5.33 15.52 -5.46
N TRP A 93 4.25 15.85 -4.76
CA TRP A 93 3.26 16.85 -5.16
C TRP A 93 3.09 17.89 -4.06
N ASN A 94 3.21 19.18 -4.42
CA ASN A 94 3.08 20.30 -3.47
C ASN A 94 3.92 20.12 -2.19
N LEU A 95 5.20 19.74 -2.35
CA LEU A 95 6.15 19.49 -1.25
C LEU A 95 5.76 18.32 -0.32
N SER A 96 4.84 17.45 -0.75
CA SER A 96 4.35 16.31 0.02
C SER A 96 4.10 15.08 -0.87
N ILE A 97 3.41 14.09 -0.32
CA ILE A 97 2.95 12.88 -0.99
C ILE A 97 1.49 13.03 -1.48
N PRO A 98 1.02 12.17 -2.39
CA PRO A 98 -0.39 12.16 -2.80
C PRO A 98 -1.32 11.87 -1.62
N ALA A 99 -2.45 12.57 -1.55
CA ALA A 99 -3.39 12.46 -0.44
C ALA A 99 -3.91 11.03 -0.20
N ILE A 100 -4.00 10.20 -1.25
CA ILE A 100 -4.42 8.80 -1.13
C ILE A 100 -3.46 7.97 -0.28
N LEU A 101 -2.16 8.29 -0.29
CA LEU A 101 -1.17 7.63 0.57
C LEU A 101 -1.27 8.09 2.02
N LYS A 102 -1.83 9.28 2.28
CA LYS A 102 -2.13 9.73 3.65
C LYS A 102 -3.45 9.15 4.18
N ALA A 103 -4.36 8.77 3.27
CA ALA A 103 -5.62 8.12 3.59
C ALA A 103 -5.43 6.62 3.88
N TYR A 104 -4.55 5.97 3.09
CA TYR A 104 -3.98 4.66 3.39
C TYR A 104 -3.22 4.68 4.72
#